data_AF-A0A923KZS2-F1
#
_entry.id   AF-A0A923KZS2-F1
#
_cell.length_a   1.000
_cell.length_b   1.000
_cell.length_c   1.000
_cell.angle_alpha   90.00
_cell.angle_beta   90.00
_cell.angle_gamma   90.00
#
_symmetry.space_group_name_H-M   'P 1'
#
loop_
_entity.id
_entity.type
_entity.pdbx_description
1 polymer ?
#
loop_
_entity_poly.entity_id
_entity_poly.type
_entity_poly.pdbx_seq_one_letter_code
_entity_poly.pdbx_strand_id
1 'polypeptide(L)'
;MKKMIERRIPALLLMLAVLTLSACQSTMNRVNDCKTGDWQLIGKKDGGDGLVQQFEDRKRFCSFVDSDKIREESAIQYAQGWVLGNQQFWFQLGRVDGRTGLGVVHYQQQLISDKVVENKTPLNPAYYEQGWQQGNHEYWYQTGFDDGKAGKTAAEEQFRARTGAEIGFRQGSYRQGWQDGNYKYWENLGYQDAHDGIPDSHLEQHLQAAKEKDLLARPEAYRVGWDREIIEYWRQLAWADAVSGRDINTRRDDAKRRGLKFLEAEYKQKWEQRLIEYWTEVGAADGFGQPFQLDQRMASARSNQVFVIAQTRDAYTQAWQKQNAAYCTVDNAFEWGRQSKGMAVEVCQPAIQGRLQRALISGRDYEQLAYRLESTHRDLRDHERRARDVERQLNQVEAEIRKNREDKNRPNTQENQNIDSRNERNKNELRDQLQSLRRRIDELRSWEFRYQQQMDGLRRDIYL
;
A
#
# COMPACT_ATOMS: atom_id res chain seq x y z
N MET A 1 23.88 -20.40 33.96
CA MET A 1 22.92 -21.42 33.47
C MET A 1 21.44 -21.05 33.65
N LYS A 2 21.03 -20.16 34.57
CA LYS A 2 19.60 -19.76 34.73
C LYS A 2 19.00 -18.93 33.57
N LYS A 3 19.79 -18.18 32.80
CA LYS A 3 19.29 -17.30 31.71
C LYS A 3 18.98 -17.99 30.37
N MET A 4 19.28 -19.29 30.20
CA MET A 4 18.94 -20.02 28.96
C MET A 4 17.55 -20.67 28.99
N ILE A 5 16.91 -20.76 30.17
CA ILE A 5 15.62 -21.42 30.34
C ILE A 5 14.45 -20.46 30.01
N GLU A 6 14.60 -19.16 30.27
CA GLU A 6 13.53 -18.17 30.08
C GLU A 6 13.24 -17.79 28.61
N ARG A 7 14.19 -18.00 27.68
CA ARG A 7 13.97 -17.72 26.24
C ARG A 7 13.30 -18.87 25.48
N ARG A 8 13.19 -20.07 26.05
CA ARG A 8 12.59 -21.24 25.38
C ARG A 8 11.09 -21.38 25.61
N ILE A 9 10.57 -20.80 26.69
CA ILE A 9 9.15 -20.88 27.07
C ILE A 9 8.22 -20.15 26.07
N PRO A 10 8.52 -18.94 25.56
CA PRO A 10 7.62 -18.28 24.61
C PRO A 10 7.62 -18.94 23.21
N ALA A 11 8.74 -19.54 22.78
CA ALA A 11 8.79 -20.28 21.51
C ALA A 11 8.03 -21.61 21.57
N LEU A 12 8.04 -22.28 22.73
CA LEU A 12 7.30 -23.52 22.94
C LEU A 12 5.78 -23.27 23.01
N LEU A 13 5.35 -22.19 23.65
CA LEU A 13 3.94 -21.77 23.71
C LEU A 13 3.40 -21.31 22.35
N LEU A 14 4.22 -20.65 21.53
CA LEU A 14 3.84 -20.26 20.17
C LEU A 14 3.69 -21.47 19.23
N MET A 15 4.59 -22.47 19.33
CA MET A 15 4.45 -23.73 18.60
C MET A 15 3.22 -24.54 19.06
N LEU A 16 2.93 -24.56 20.37
CA LEU A 16 1.74 -25.23 20.90
C LEU A 16 0.45 -24.58 20.39
N ALA A 17 0.41 -23.25 20.26
CA ALA A 17 -0.74 -22.51 19.75
C ALA A 17 -0.97 -22.72 18.24
N VAL A 18 0.10 -22.89 17.45
CA VAL A 18 -0.02 -23.22 16.01
C VAL A 18 -0.53 -24.66 15.82
N LEU A 19 -0.11 -25.61 16.67
CA LEU A 19 -0.56 -27.00 16.62
C LEU A 19 -2.03 -27.18 17.03
N THR A 20 -2.53 -26.39 17.99
CA THR A 20 -3.95 -26.45 18.39
C THR A 20 -4.90 -25.83 17.36
N LEU A 21 -4.44 -24.81 16.60
CA LEU A 21 -5.23 -24.22 15.52
C LEU A 21 -5.40 -25.17 14.31
N SER A 22 -4.38 -25.96 13.96
CA SER A 22 -4.49 -26.94 12.87
C SER A 22 -5.47 -28.11 13.16
N ALA A 23 -5.59 -28.52 14.43
CA ALA A 23 -6.49 -29.60 14.84
C ALA A 23 -7.99 -29.19 14.83
N CYS A 24 -8.27 -27.89 15.01
CA CYS A 24 -9.64 -27.36 14.91
C CYS A 24 -10.12 -27.31 13.45
N GLN A 25 -9.23 -26.99 12.50
CA GLN A 25 -9.58 -26.88 11.08
C GLN A 25 -9.87 -28.26 10.45
N SER A 26 -9.10 -29.29 10.79
CA SER A 26 -9.37 -30.65 10.33
C SER A 26 -10.72 -31.18 10.82
N THR A 27 -11.04 -30.96 12.09
CA THR A 27 -12.32 -31.39 12.70
C THR A 27 -13.50 -30.66 12.07
N MET A 28 -13.38 -29.35 11.85
CA MET A 28 -14.44 -28.55 11.24
C MET A 28 -14.72 -28.93 9.79
N ASN A 29 -13.67 -29.26 9.01
CA ASN A 29 -13.83 -29.81 7.67
C ASN A 29 -14.59 -31.14 7.68
N ARG A 30 -14.25 -32.05 8.62
CA ARG A 30 -14.95 -33.33 8.76
C ARG A 30 -16.42 -33.16 9.17
N VAL A 31 -16.74 -32.19 10.03
CA VAL A 31 -18.14 -31.87 10.40
C VAL A 31 -18.92 -31.35 9.18
N ASN A 32 -18.34 -30.46 8.39
CA ASN A 32 -18.98 -29.93 7.19
C ASN A 32 -19.23 -31.01 6.12
N ASP A 33 -18.26 -31.92 5.97
CA ASP A 33 -18.37 -33.09 5.10
C ASP A 33 -19.58 -33.97 5.49
N CYS A 34 -19.72 -34.28 6.78
CA CYS A 34 -20.86 -35.06 7.28
C CYS A 34 -22.22 -34.34 7.09
N LYS A 35 -22.29 -33.03 7.32
CA LYS A 35 -23.51 -32.23 7.10
C LYS A 35 -23.94 -32.21 5.64
N THR A 36 -22.97 -32.22 4.73
CA THR A 36 -23.24 -32.26 3.28
C THR A 36 -23.80 -33.63 2.89
N GLY A 37 -23.26 -34.72 3.47
CA GLY A 37 -23.73 -36.09 3.22
C GLY A 37 -23.33 -36.65 1.86
N ASP A 38 -22.41 -36.00 1.15
CA ASP A 38 -21.85 -36.49 -0.12
C ASP A 38 -20.75 -37.51 0.17
N TRP A 39 -21.16 -38.78 0.32
CA TRP A 39 -20.24 -39.88 0.65
C TRP A 39 -19.19 -40.12 -0.42
N GLN A 40 -19.49 -39.84 -1.69
CA GLN A 40 -18.52 -39.94 -2.77
C GLN A 40 -17.42 -38.87 -2.63
N LEU A 41 -17.78 -37.62 -2.31
CA LEU A 41 -16.80 -36.58 -2.05
C LEU A 41 -15.97 -36.87 -0.80
N ILE A 42 -16.58 -37.38 0.27
CA ILE A 42 -15.88 -37.78 1.50
C ILE A 42 -14.84 -38.87 1.19
N GLY A 43 -15.25 -39.92 0.49
CA GLY A 43 -14.35 -40.98 0.06
C GLY A 43 -13.20 -40.43 -0.79
N LYS A 44 -13.51 -39.55 -1.76
CA LYS A 44 -12.52 -38.92 -2.62
C LYS A 44 -11.47 -38.11 -1.85
N LYS A 45 -11.89 -37.37 -0.82
CA LYS A 45 -10.96 -36.63 0.06
C LYS A 45 -10.05 -37.60 0.81
N ASP A 46 -10.62 -38.61 1.46
CA ASP A 46 -9.84 -39.61 2.22
C ASP A 46 -8.82 -40.35 1.34
N GLY A 47 -9.25 -40.78 0.15
CA GLY A 47 -8.36 -41.39 -0.83
C GLY A 47 -7.28 -40.42 -1.34
N GLY A 48 -7.64 -39.15 -1.55
CA GLY A 48 -6.73 -38.08 -1.99
C GLY A 48 -5.69 -37.70 -0.94
N ASP A 49 -6.00 -37.91 0.34
CA ASP A 49 -5.05 -37.76 1.45
C ASP A 49 -4.12 -38.99 1.60
N GLY A 50 -4.39 -40.06 0.84
CA GLY A 50 -3.65 -41.31 0.87
C GLY A 50 -4.07 -42.25 2.00
N LEU A 51 -5.21 -42.00 2.65
CA LEU A 51 -5.70 -42.85 3.74
C LEU A 51 -6.22 -44.20 3.20
N VAL A 52 -6.15 -45.25 4.01
CA VAL A 52 -6.93 -46.49 3.78
C VAL A 52 -8.43 -46.20 3.82
N GLN A 53 -9.25 -47.09 3.26
CA GLN A 53 -10.71 -46.96 3.35
C GLN A 53 -11.15 -46.99 4.82
N GLN A 54 -11.77 -45.91 5.29
CA GLN A 54 -12.19 -45.71 6.69
C GLN A 54 -13.70 -45.50 6.80
N PHE A 55 -14.50 -46.17 5.97
CA PHE A 55 -15.95 -45.95 5.93
C PHE A 55 -16.60 -46.11 7.31
N GLU A 56 -16.28 -47.15 8.07
CA GLU A 56 -16.88 -47.37 9.40
C GLU A 56 -16.51 -46.28 10.41
N ASP A 57 -15.26 -45.81 10.41
CA ASP A 57 -14.83 -44.71 11.28
C ASP A 57 -15.51 -43.39 10.89
N ARG A 58 -15.63 -43.14 9.57
CA ARG A 58 -16.33 -41.97 9.02
C ARG A 58 -17.82 -42.00 9.32
N LYS A 59 -18.48 -43.15 9.14
CA LYS A 59 -19.88 -43.40 9.47
C LYS A 59 -20.15 -43.17 10.95
N ARG A 60 -19.31 -43.73 11.83
CA ARG A 60 -19.39 -43.49 13.27
C ARG A 60 -19.26 -42.01 13.60
N PHE A 61 -18.27 -41.32 13.05
CA PHE A 61 -18.10 -39.88 13.27
C PHE A 61 -19.32 -39.07 12.79
N CYS A 62 -19.79 -39.32 11.57
CA CYS A 62 -20.94 -38.60 11.01
C CYS A 62 -22.25 -38.91 11.73
N SER A 63 -22.41 -40.09 12.34
CA SER A 63 -23.61 -40.39 13.14
C SER A 63 -23.77 -39.49 14.37
N PHE A 64 -22.68 -38.88 14.86
CA PHE A 64 -22.72 -37.88 15.94
C PHE A 64 -22.99 -36.45 15.43
N VAL A 65 -22.91 -36.22 14.11
CA VAL A 65 -23.11 -34.92 13.48
C VAL A 65 -24.51 -34.81 12.88
N ASP A 66 -24.87 -35.76 12.01
CA ASP A 66 -26.16 -35.85 11.32
C ASP A 66 -26.35 -37.27 10.78
N SER A 67 -27.09 -38.11 11.52
CA SER A 67 -27.33 -39.52 11.16
C SER A 67 -28.18 -39.68 9.91
N ASP A 68 -29.01 -38.69 9.57
CA ASP A 68 -29.98 -38.76 8.47
C ASP A 68 -29.28 -38.68 7.10
N LYS A 69 -28.00 -38.30 7.09
CA LYS A 69 -27.14 -38.28 5.91
C LYS A 69 -26.50 -39.63 5.60
N ILE A 70 -26.63 -40.64 6.48
CA ILE A 70 -26.11 -41.99 6.25
C ILE A 70 -27.22 -42.85 5.63
N ARG A 71 -26.99 -43.31 4.40
CA ARG A 71 -27.93 -44.14 3.63
C ARG A 71 -27.35 -45.51 3.34
N GLU A 72 -28.18 -46.42 2.82
CA GLU A 72 -27.75 -47.76 2.41
C GLU A 72 -26.67 -47.69 1.32
N GLU A 73 -26.79 -46.76 0.37
CA GLU A 73 -25.79 -46.58 -0.69
C GLU A 73 -24.50 -45.86 -0.26
N SER A 74 -24.44 -45.27 0.94
CA SER A 74 -23.31 -44.46 1.41
C SER A 74 -21.97 -45.20 1.39
N ALA A 75 -21.98 -46.50 1.71
CA ALA A 75 -20.77 -47.33 1.69
C ALA A 75 -20.20 -47.47 0.27
N ILE A 76 -21.08 -47.69 -0.72
CA ILE A 76 -20.69 -47.84 -2.13
C ILE A 76 -20.20 -46.50 -2.69
N GLN A 77 -20.92 -45.42 -2.41
CA GLN A 77 -20.53 -44.06 -2.82
C GLN A 77 -19.17 -43.68 -2.24
N TYR A 78 -18.95 -43.94 -0.94
CA TYR A 78 -17.67 -43.73 -0.29
C TYR A 78 -16.55 -44.53 -0.97
N ALA A 79 -16.74 -45.83 -1.19
CA ALA A 79 -15.72 -46.68 -1.81
C ALA A 79 -15.37 -46.21 -3.23
N GLN A 80 -16.36 -45.84 -4.05
CA GLN A 80 -16.15 -45.29 -5.39
C GLN A 80 -15.39 -43.97 -5.36
N GLY A 81 -15.80 -43.06 -4.46
CA GLY A 81 -15.11 -41.81 -4.22
C GLY A 81 -13.65 -42.03 -3.82
N TRP A 82 -13.43 -42.93 -2.88
CA TRP A 82 -12.11 -43.26 -2.36
C TRP A 82 -11.16 -43.79 -3.43
N VAL A 83 -11.64 -44.65 -4.34
CA VAL A 83 -10.84 -45.12 -5.47
C VAL A 83 -10.37 -43.95 -6.33
N LEU A 84 -11.27 -43.00 -6.66
CA LEU A 84 -10.90 -41.78 -7.40
C LEU A 84 -9.90 -40.92 -6.63
N GLY A 85 -10.08 -40.80 -5.32
CA GLY A 85 -9.15 -40.09 -4.45
C GLY A 85 -7.74 -40.70 -4.46
N ASN A 86 -7.64 -42.02 -4.27
CA ASN A 86 -6.36 -42.73 -4.26
C ASN A 86 -5.65 -42.63 -5.61
N GLN A 87 -6.38 -42.72 -6.72
CA GLN A 87 -5.86 -42.46 -8.06
C GLN A 87 -5.28 -41.04 -8.16
N GLN A 88 -6.00 -40.03 -7.66
CA GLN A 88 -5.53 -38.65 -7.64
C GLN A 88 -4.28 -38.46 -6.77
N PHE A 89 -4.23 -39.08 -5.58
CA PHE A 89 -3.07 -39.03 -4.70
C PHE A 89 -1.80 -39.48 -5.45
N TRP A 90 -1.81 -40.69 -6.02
CA TRP A 90 -0.66 -41.25 -6.70
C TRP A 90 -0.31 -40.46 -7.96
N PHE A 91 -1.31 -40.03 -8.72
CA PHE A 91 -1.12 -39.17 -9.87
C PHE A 91 -0.43 -37.85 -9.52
N GLN A 92 -0.87 -37.14 -8.46
CA GLN A 92 -0.22 -35.90 -8.06
C GLN A 92 1.21 -36.14 -7.56
N LEU A 93 1.43 -37.22 -6.81
CA LEU A 93 2.77 -37.57 -6.33
C LEU A 93 3.73 -37.82 -7.49
N GLY A 94 3.32 -38.64 -8.47
CA GLY A 94 4.09 -38.87 -9.67
C GLY A 94 4.31 -37.61 -10.48
N ARG A 95 3.28 -36.77 -10.66
CA ARG A 95 3.39 -35.51 -11.40
C ARG A 95 4.37 -34.55 -10.76
N VAL A 96 4.39 -34.44 -9.44
CA VAL A 96 5.38 -33.64 -8.73
C VAL A 96 6.77 -34.16 -9.03
N ASP A 97 7.03 -35.45 -8.82
CA ASP A 97 8.34 -36.07 -9.05
C ASP A 97 8.84 -35.89 -10.48
N GLY A 98 7.95 -36.10 -11.47
CA GLY A 98 8.26 -35.89 -12.88
C GLY A 98 8.60 -34.43 -13.17
N ARG A 99 7.89 -33.48 -12.56
CA ARG A 99 8.12 -32.04 -12.75
C ARG A 99 9.42 -31.56 -12.09
N THR A 100 9.88 -32.22 -11.03
CA THR A 100 11.20 -31.94 -10.42
C THR A 100 12.37 -32.61 -11.17
N GLY A 101 12.09 -33.40 -12.20
CA GLY A 101 13.12 -34.11 -12.95
C GLY A 101 13.66 -35.34 -12.20
N LEU A 102 12.84 -35.98 -11.36
CA LEU A 102 13.17 -37.30 -10.80
C LEU A 102 12.78 -38.39 -11.79
N GLY A 103 13.56 -39.47 -11.87
CA GLY A 103 13.23 -40.62 -12.71
C GLY A 103 12.03 -41.41 -12.17
N VAL A 104 11.33 -42.13 -13.04
CA VAL A 104 10.14 -42.94 -12.65
C VAL A 104 10.45 -43.98 -11.57
N VAL A 105 11.72 -44.41 -11.48
CA VAL A 105 12.25 -45.30 -10.44
C VAL A 105 12.11 -44.71 -9.02
N HIS A 106 11.95 -43.39 -8.89
CA HIS A 106 11.72 -42.71 -7.62
C HIS A 106 10.42 -43.15 -6.94
N TYR A 107 9.50 -43.79 -7.66
CA TYR A 107 8.36 -44.49 -7.07
C TYR A 107 8.75 -45.34 -5.85
N GLN A 108 9.89 -46.05 -5.91
CA GLN A 108 10.37 -46.89 -4.81
C GLN A 108 10.71 -46.08 -3.54
N GLN A 109 11.15 -44.84 -3.69
CA GLN A 109 11.40 -43.94 -2.56
C GLN A 109 10.07 -43.41 -1.99
N GLN A 110 9.07 -43.18 -2.84
CA GLN A 110 7.74 -42.79 -2.38
C GLN A 110 7.04 -43.87 -1.55
N LEU A 111 7.28 -45.15 -1.85
CA LEU A 111 6.74 -46.28 -1.09
C LEU A 111 7.17 -46.30 0.39
N ILE A 112 8.34 -45.74 0.68
CA ILE A 112 8.91 -45.66 2.04
C ILE A 112 8.79 -44.26 2.65
N SER A 113 8.08 -43.34 2.00
CA SER A 113 7.84 -42.01 2.54
C SER A 113 6.94 -42.07 3.79
N ASP A 114 7.20 -41.21 4.77
CA ASP A 114 6.44 -41.16 6.02
C ASP A 114 4.93 -41.08 5.74
N LYS A 115 4.52 -40.24 4.78
CA LYS A 115 3.13 -40.07 4.40
C LYS A 115 2.48 -41.37 3.92
N VAL A 116 3.16 -42.15 3.08
CA VAL A 116 2.64 -43.41 2.54
C VAL A 116 2.61 -44.50 3.60
N VAL A 117 3.67 -44.57 4.42
CA VAL A 117 3.82 -45.58 5.48
C VAL A 117 2.82 -45.34 6.62
N GLU A 118 2.73 -44.12 7.15
CA GLU A 118 1.83 -43.75 8.24
C GLU A 118 0.36 -43.94 7.85
N ASN A 119 -0.01 -43.52 6.63
CA ASN A 119 -1.38 -43.65 6.14
C ASN A 119 -1.72 -45.05 5.63
N LYS A 120 -0.73 -45.95 5.54
CA LYS A 120 -0.85 -47.28 4.93
C LYS A 120 -1.46 -47.20 3.52
N THR A 121 -1.04 -46.21 2.74
CA THR A 121 -1.69 -45.85 1.48
C THR A 121 -1.71 -47.04 0.52
N PRO A 122 -2.89 -47.48 0.04
CA PRO A 122 -2.96 -48.55 -0.95
C PRO A 122 -2.27 -48.13 -2.25
N LEU A 123 -1.46 -49.04 -2.80
CA LEU A 123 -0.55 -48.73 -3.91
C LEU A 123 -1.28 -48.61 -5.24
N ASN A 124 -0.88 -47.63 -6.04
CA ASN A 124 -1.41 -47.45 -7.38
C ASN A 124 -0.31 -47.02 -8.38
N PRO A 125 0.59 -47.96 -8.76
CA PRO A 125 1.75 -47.63 -9.60
C PRO A 125 1.38 -47.08 -10.98
N ALA A 126 0.27 -47.53 -11.57
CA ALA A 126 -0.18 -47.06 -12.88
C ALA A 126 -0.55 -45.56 -12.86
N TYR A 127 -1.24 -45.10 -11.81
CA TYR A 127 -1.62 -43.69 -11.69
C TYR A 127 -0.43 -42.82 -11.29
N TYR A 128 0.50 -43.34 -10.49
CA TYR A 128 1.78 -42.67 -10.25
C TYR A 128 2.54 -42.47 -11.56
N GLU A 129 2.69 -43.51 -12.38
CA GLU A 129 3.39 -43.41 -13.66
C GLU A 129 2.71 -42.41 -14.60
N GLN A 130 1.37 -42.44 -14.73
CA GLN A 130 0.64 -41.45 -15.54
C GLN A 130 0.90 -40.01 -15.07
N GLY A 131 0.86 -39.78 -13.76
CA GLY A 131 1.22 -38.50 -13.16
C GLY A 131 2.64 -38.09 -13.52
N TRP A 132 3.60 -38.99 -13.31
CA TRP A 132 5.01 -38.79 -13.63
C TRP A 132 5.23 -38.46 -15.09
N GLN A 133 4.56 -39.17 -16.01
CA GLN A 133 4.63 -38.90 -17.44
C GLN A 133 4.17 -37.46 -17.78
N GLN A 134 3.11 -36.97 -17.13
CA GLN A 134 2.69 -35.57 -17.28
C GLN A 134 3.71 -34.60 -16.70
N GLY A 135 4.17 -34.81 -15.46
CA GLY A 135 5.14 -33.93 -14.81
C GLY A 135 6.46 -33.84 -15.58
N ASN A 136 6.93 -34.97 -16.09
CA ASN A 136 8.13 -35.08 -16.90
C ASN A 136 7.98 -34.39 -18.26
N HIS A 137 6.79 -34.42 -18.87
CA HIS A 137 6.49 -33.57 -20.03
C HIS A 137 6.62 -32.09 -19.68
N GLU A 138 6.02 -31.63 -18.57
CA GLU A 138 6.11 -30.24 -18.11
C GLU A 138 7.57 -29.82 -17.85
N TYR A 139 8.37 -30.68 -17.20
CA TYR A 139 9.79 -30.44 -16.93
C TYR A 139 10.61 -30.23 -18.20
N TRP A 140 10.49 -31.16 -19.16
CA TRP A 140 11.26 -31.09 -20.39
C TRP A 140 10.80 -29.96 -21.32
N TYR A 141 9.49 -29.68 -21.37
CA TYR A 141 8.98 -28.49 -22.05
C TYR A 141 9.58 -27.22 -21.45
N GLN A 142 9.55 -27.05 -20.12
CA GLN A 142 10.09 -25.85 -19.48
C GLN A 142 11.61 -25.73 -19.68
N THR A 143 12.35 -26.83 -19.56
CA THR A 143 13.79 -26.85 -19.81
C THR A 143 14.11 -26.45 -21.25
N GLY A 144 13.36 -26.97 -22.22
CA GLY A 144 13.46 -26.57 -23.61
C GLY A 144 13.16 -25.08 -23.78
N PHE A 145 12.06 -24.61 -23.21
CA PHE A 145 11.66 -23.20 -23.24
C PHE A 145 12.74 -22.27 -22.71
N ASP A 146 13.34 -22.59 -21.57
CA ASP A 146 14.40 -21.78 -20.98
C ASP A 146 15.68 -21.79 -21.84
N ASP A 147 16.06 -22.95 -22.38
CA ASP A 147 17.20 -23.07 -23.32
C ASP A 147 16.97 -22.26 -24.60
N GLY A 148 15.76 -22.35 -25.19
CA GLY A 148 15.38 -21.60 -26.38
C GLY A 148 15.34 -20.09 -26.12
N LYS A 149 14.79 -19.67 -24.98
CA LYS A 149 14.73 -18.27 -24.55
C LYS A 149 16.12 -17.69 -24.28
N ALA A 150 17.07 -18.52 -23.84
CA ALA A 150 18.46 -18.14 -23.67
C ALA A 150 19.26 -18.07 -24.98
N GLY A 151 18.64 -18.39 -26.13
CA GLY A 151 19.32 -18.38 -27.42
C GLY A 151 20.30 -19.53 -27.60
N LYS A 152 20.09 -20.68 -26.93
CA LYS A 152 20.88 -21.89 -27.18
C LYS A 152 20.50 -22.52 -28.51
N THR A 153 21.47 -23.17 -29.15
CA THR A 153 21.27 -23.84 -30.45
C THR A 153 20.52 -25.15 -30.31
N ALA A 154 20.04 -25.70 -31.44
CA ALA A 154 19.37 -26.99 -31.47
C ALA A 154 20.30 -28.16 -31.05
N ALA A 155 21.62 -27.98 -31.10
CA ALA A 155 22.58 -28.98 -30.65
C ALA A 155 22.48 -29.27 -29.14
N GLU A 156 21.92 -28.34 -28.35
CA GLU A 156 21.68 -28.52 -26.91
C GLU A 156 20.77 -29.72 -26.62
N GLU A 157 19.86 -30.06 -27.55
CA GLU A 157 19.01 -31.24 -27.42
C GLU A 157 19.81 -32.53 -27.20
N GLN A 158 20.92 -32.71 -27.94
CA GLN A 158 21.75 -33.92 -27.80
C GLN A 158 22.47 -33.96 -26.45
N PHE A 159 22.82 -32.79 -25.90
CA PHE A 159 23.35 -32.70 -24.55
C PHE A 159 22.27 -33.07 -23.52
N ARG A 160 21.07 -32.49 -23.63
CA ARG A 160 19.92 -32.79 -22.75
C ARG A 160 19.47 -34.23 -22.81
N ALA A 161 19.49 -34.85 -24.00
CA ALA A 161 19.17 -36.26 -24.18
C ALA A 161 20.14 -37.17 -23.42
N ARG A 162 21.44 -36.84 -23.44
CA ARG A 162 22.47 -37.59 -22.71
C ARG A 162 22.37 -37.41 -21.20
N THR A 163 22.26 -36.18 -20.72
CA THR A 163 22.18 -35.89 -19.27
C THR A 163 20.83 -36.27 -18.66
N GLY A 164 19.78 -36.30 -19.48
CA GLY A 164 18.40 -36.55 -19.07
C GLY A 164 17.95 -38.01 -19.20
N ALA A 165 18.82 -38.92 -19.62
CA ALA A 165 18.46 -40.31 -19.89
C ALA A 165 17.88 -41.02 -18.64
N GLU A 166 18.49 -40.82 -17.47
CA GLU A 166 18.09 -41.44 -16.20
C GLU A 166 16.75 -40.91 -15.66
N ILE A 167 16.36 -39.71 -16.10
CA ILE A 167 15.12 -39.05 -15.67
C ILE A 167 14.07 -39.07 -16.79
N GLY A 168 14.27 -39.88 -17.83
CA GLY A 168 13.33 -40.09 -18.93
C GLY A 168 13.21 -38.89 -19.86
N PHE A 169 14.27 -38.57 -20.60
CA PHE A 169 14.26 -37.49 -21.59
C PHE A 169 13.07 -37.59 -22.57
N ARG A 170 12.27 -36.52 -22.66
CA ARG A 170 11.16 -36.40 -23.62
C ARG A 170 11.51 -35.43 -24.74
N GLN A 171 12.03 -35.98 -25.83
CA GLN A 171 12.43 -35.22 -27.01
C GLN A 171 11.33 -34.30 -27.56
N GLY A 172 10.10 -34.80 -27.70
CA GLY A 172 8.98 -34.01 -28.22
C GLY A 172 8.65 -32.80 -27.34
N SER A 173 8.56 -32.99 -26.03
CA SER A 173 8.30 -31.91 -25.07
C SER A 173 9.40 -30.86 -25.09
N TYR A 174 10.67 -31.32 -25.06
CA TYR A 174 11.83 -30.44 -25.09
C TYR A 174 11.87 -29.59 -26.36
N ARG A 175 11.72 -30.22 -27.53
CA ARG A 175 11.72 -29.51 -28.82
C ARG A 175 10.61 -28.48 -28.92
N GLN A 176 9.39 -28.82 -28.49
CA GLN A 176 8.28 -27.88 -28.49
C GLN A 176 8.58 -26.68 -27.59
N GLY A 177 8.99 -26.92 -26.35
CA GLY A 177 9.38 -25.87 -25.43
C GLY A 177 10.48 -24.99 -26.01
N TRP A 178 11.54 -25.60 -26.57
CA TRP A 178 12.64 -24.86 -27.19
C TRP A 178 12.21 -24.00 -28.36
N GLN A 179 11.29 -24.47 -29.22
CA GLN A 179 10.74 -23.65 -30.30
C GLN A 179 9.99 -22.43 -29.77
N ASP A 180 9.15 -22.60 -28.74
CA ASP A 180 8.41 -21.52 -28.10
C ASP A 180 9.34 -20.54 -27.38
N GLY A 181 10.37 -21.05 -26.71
CA GLY A 181 11.41 -20.26 -26.07
C GLY A 181 12.24 -19.46 -27.07
N ASN A 182 12.65 -20.08 -28.18
CA ASN A 182 13.39 -19.43 -29.26
C ASN A 182 12.55 -18.34 -29.94
N TYR A 183 11.24 -18.55 -30.11
CA TYR A 183 10.32 -17.49 -30.53
C TYR A 183 10.36 -16.31 -29.54
N LYS A 184 10.29 -16.57 -28.23
CA LYS A 184 10.40 -15.52 -27.20
C LYS A 184 11.75 -14.81 -27.18
N TYR A 185 12.85 -15.50 -27.44
CA TYR A 185 14.17 -14.87 -27.57
C TYR A 185 14.15 -13.79 -28.65
N TRP A 186 13.68 -14.13 -29.85
CA TRP A 186 13.62 -13.19 -30.97
C TRP A 186 12.61 -12.07 -30.75
N GLU A 187 11.42 -12.37 -30.19
CA GLU A 187 10.44 -11.35 -29.81
C GLU A 187 11.04 -10.32 -28.83
N ASN A 188 11.76 -10.78 -27.81
CA ASN A 188 12.41 -9.88 -26.84
C ASN A 188 13.55 -9.07 -27.47
N LEU A 189 14.29 -9.66 -28.41
CA LEU A 189 15.35 -8.96 -29.13
C LEU A 189 14.76 -7.81 -29.98
N GLY A 190 13.68 -8.07 -30.73
CA GLY A 190 13.01 -7.03 -31.50
C GLY A 190 12.36 -5.96 -30.62
N TYR A 191 11.78 -6.36 -29.50
CA TYR A 191 11.27 -5.44 -28.48
C TYR A 191 12.38 -4.50 -27.99
N GLN A 192 13.53 -5.04 -27.58
CA GLN A 192 14.63 -4.24 -27.04
C GLN A 192 15.21 -3.28 -28.09
N ASP A 193 15.40 -3.75 -29.33
CA ASP A 193 15.86 -2.90 -30.42
C ASP A 193 14.90 -1.72 -30.65
N ALA A 194 13.58 -1.97 -30.70
CA ALA A 194 12.60 -0.90 -30.84
C ALA A 194 12.60 0.06 -29.64
N HIS A 195 12.74 -0.47 -28.42
CA HIS A 195 12.85 0.32 -27.19
C HIS A 195 14.04 1.29 -27.24
N ASP A 196 15.17 0.83 -27.76
CA ASP A 196 16.40 1.62 -27.90
C ASP A 196 16.38 2.51 -29.16
N GLY A 197 15.32 2.45 -29.97
CA GLY A 197 15.19 3.18 -31.23
C GLY A 197 16.18 2.70 -32.29
N ILE A 198 16.46 1.40 -32.33
CA ILE A 198 17.21 0.71 -33.38
C ILE A 198 16.21 0.32 -34.50
N PRO A 199 16.51 0.62 -35.78
CA PRO A 199 15.60 0.34 -36.89
C PRO A 199 15.50 -1.16 -37.20
N ASP A 200 14.34 -1.60 -37.71
CA ASP A 200 14.10 -2.99 -38.15
C ASP A 200 15.14 -3.49 -39.18
N SER A 201 15.78 -2.59 -39.93
CA SER A 201 16.90 -2.95 -40.82
C SER A 201 18.09 -3.59 -40.10
N HIS A 202 18.20 -3.41 -38.78
CA HIS A 202 19.22 -4.06 -37.95
C HIS A 202 18.97 -5.57 -37.77
N LEU A 203 17.77 -6.05 -38.07
CA LEU A 203 17.45 -7.48 -38.09
C LEU A 203 18.44 -8.27 -38.95
N GLU A 204 18.86 -7.74 -40.10
CA GLU A 204 19.84 -8.41 -40.98
C GLU A 204 21.16 -8.74 -40.27
N GLN A 205 21.60 -7.86 -39.36
CA GLN A 205 22.81 -8.10 -38.56
C GLN A 205 22.59 -9.24 -37.54
N HIS A 206 21.43 -9.26 -36.90
CA HIS A 206 21.05 -10.35 -35.99
C HIS A 206 20.92 -11.69 -36.72
N LEU A 207 20.36 -11.70 -37.93
CA LEU A 207 20.25 -12.91 -38.75
C LEU A 207 21.64 -13.45 -39.15
N GLN A 208 22.57 -12.56 -39.51
CA GLN A 208 23.94 -12.96 -39.81
C GLN A 208 24.65 -13.51 -38.56
N ALA A 209 24.52 -12.85 -37.41
CA ALA A 209 25.09 -13.33 -36.15
C ALA A 209 24.48 -14.66 -35.68
N ALA A 210 23.18 -14.87 -35.92
CA ALA A 210 22.51 -16.12 -35.62
C ALA A 210 23.03 -17.27 -36.50
N LYS A 211 23.25 -17.01 -37.79
CA LYS A 211 23.83 -17.97 -38.73
C LYS A 211 25.23 -18.40 -38.31
N GLU A 212 26.08 -17.47 -37.86
CA GLU A 212 27.44 -17.77 -37.37
C GLU A 212 27.43 -18.66 -36.11
N LYS A 213 26.36 -18.56 -35.31
CA LYS A 213 26.17 -19.33 -34.08
C LYS A 213 25.31 -20.57 -34.24
N ASP A 214 24.87 -20.90 -35.46
CA ASP A 214 23.91 -21.99 -35.72
C ASP A 214 22.61 -21.86 -34.86
N LEU A 215 22.17 -20.63 -34.64
CA LEU A 215 20.92 -20.33 -33.95
C LEU A 215 19.77 -20.28 -34.96
N LEU A 216 18.66 -20.96 -34.65
CA LEU A 216 17.44 -20.85 -35.45
C LEU A 216 16.91 -19.43 -35.41
N ALA A 217 16.86 -18.80 -36.58
CA ALA A 217 16.32 -17.45 -36.75
C ALA A 217 14.80 -17.44 -36.78
N ARG A 218 14.19 -16.43 -36.14
CA ARG A 218 12.75 -16.16 -36.16
C ARG A 218 12.47 -14.69 -36.52
N PRO A 219 12.67 -14.29 -37.79
CA PRO A 219 12.39 -12.92 -38.25
C PRO A 219 10.97 -12.44 -37.92
N GLU A 220 9.99 -13.35 -38.00
CA GLU A 220 8.59 -13.09 -37.69
C GLU A 220 8.38 -12.71 -36.23
N ALA A 221 9.03 -13.41 -35.29
CA ALA A 221 8.91 -13.16 -33.87
C ALA A 221 9.57 -11.83 -33.49
N TYR A 222 10.75 -11.55 -34.07
CA TYR A 222 11.43 -10.27 -33.93
C TYR A 222 10.54 -9.11 -34.31
N ARG A 223 9.93 -9.14 -35.50
CA ARG A 223 9.06 -8.06 -35.98
C ARG A 223 7.83 -7.87 -35.12
N VAL A 224 7.23 -8.95 -34.58
CA VAL A 224 6.13 -8.85 -33.61
C VAL A 224 6.54 -8.05 -32.37
N GLY A 225 7.73 -8.33 -31.82
CA GLY A 225 8.27 -7.57 -30.68
C GLY A 225 8.56 -6.12 -31.03
N TRP A 226 9.21 -5.89 -32.17
CA TRP A 226 9.62 -4.58 -32.66
C TRP A 226 8.42 -3.66 -32.97
N ASP A 227 7.45 -4.14 -33.76
CA ASP A 227 6.25 -3.37 -34.14
C ASP A 227 5.40 -3.00 -32.93
N ARG A 228 5.39 -3.84 -31.88
CA ARG A 228 4.69 -3.54 -30.63
C ARG A 228 5.36 -2.40 -29.87
N GLU A 229 6.68 -2.45 -29.69
CA GLU A 229 7.40 -1.53 -28.81
C GLU A 229 7.75 -0.20 -29.47
N ILE A 230 7.90 -0.15 -30.80
CA ILE A 230 8.22 1.10 -31.50
C ILE A 230 7.13 2.17 -31.30
N ILE A 231 5.88 1.75 -31.06
CA ILE A 231 4.78 2.65 -30.67
C ILE A 231 5.11 3.33 -29.35
N GLU A 232 5.47 2.56 -28.32
CA GLU A 232 5.78 3.09 -26.98
C GLU A 232 7.04 3.94 -26.98
N TYR A 233 8.06 3.58 -27.77
CA TYR A 233 9.24 4.41 -28.01
C TYR A 233 8.85 5.83 -28.45
N TRP A 234 8.00 5.94 -29.48
CA TRP A 234 7.55 7.24 -29.97
C TRP A 234 6.67 7.98 -28.96
N ARG A 235 5.82 7.27 -28.21
CA ARG A 235 4.98 7.86 -27.16
C ARG A 235 5.82 8.46 -26.02
N GLN A 236 6.86 7.76 -25.58
CA GLN A 236 7.78 8.23 -24.53
C GLN A 236 8.61 9.43 -25.01
N LEU A 237 9.13 9.37 -26.24
CA LEU A 237 9.85 10.51 -26.82
C LEU A 237 8.95 11.73 -26.99
N ALA A 238 7.73 11.55 -27.49
CA ALA A 238 6.75 12.63 -27.65
C ALA A 238 6.48 13.36 -26.32
N TRP A 239 6.35 12.60 -25.23
CA TRP A 239 6.18 13.15 -23.89
C TRP A 239 7.37 14.00 -23.45
N ALA A 240 8.59 13.51 -23.63
CA ALA A 240 9.80 14.26 -23.27
C ALA A 240 10.01 15.50 -24.18
N ASP A 241 9.67 15.38 -25.46
CA ASP A 241 9.89 16.43 -26.47
C ASP A 241 8.96 17.63 -26.31
N ALA A 242 7.71 17.39 -25.87
CA ALA A 242 6.70 18.43 -25.66
C ALA A 242 7.18 19.59 -24.79
N VAL A 243 8.09 19.34 -23.85
CA VAL A 243 8.64 20.32 -22.91
C VAL A 243 10.16 20.50 -23.03
N SER A 244 10.76 20.06 -24.13
CA SER A 244 12.19 20.26 -24.42
C SER A 244 12.46 20.96 -25.76
N GLY A 245 11.41 21.48 -26.40
CA GLY A 245 11.52 22.34 -27.59
C GLY A 245 11.65 21.57 -28.91
N ARG A 246 11.41 20.26 -28.91
CA ARG A 246 11.37 19.45 -30.14
C ARG A 246 9.94 19.26 -30.63
N ASP A 247 9.74 19.53 -31.92
CA ASP A 247 8.46 19.38 -32.60
C ASP A 247 8.41 18.11 -33.47
N ILE A 248 7.21 17.85 -34.00
CA ILE A 248 6.90 16.69 -34.84
C ILE A 248 7.78 16.67 -36.09
N ASN A 249 8.04 17.83 -36.72
CA ASN A 249 8.83 17.90 -37.95
C ASN A 249 10.30 17.52 -37.69
N THR A 250 10.87 18.04 -36.59
CA THR A 250 12.24 17.71 -36.16
C THR A 250 12.38 16.21 -35.93
N ARG A 251 11.38 15.56 -35.31
CA ARG A 251 11.40 14.10 -35.10
C ARG A 251 11.13 13.28 -36.34
N ARG A 252 10.31 13.77 -37.26
CA ARG A 252 10.13 13.12 -38.58
C ARG A 252 11.45 13.07 -39.34
N ASP A 253 12.21 14.15 -39.34
CA ASP A 253 13.53 14.22 -39.98
C ASP A 253 14.57 13.36 -39.26
N ASP A 254 14.56 13.33 -37.92
CA ASP A 254 15.41 12.44 -37.12
C ASP A 254 15.15 10.96 -37.42
N ALA A 255 13.87 10.55 -37.43
CA ALA A 255 13.47 9.19 -37.76
C ALA A 255 13.95 8.78 -39.16
N LYS A 256 13.77 9.67 -40.15
CA LYS A 256 14.22 9.45 -41.53
C LYS A 256 15.74 9.25 -41.60
N ARG A 257 16.52 10.09 -40.90
CA ARG A 257 18.00 9.95 -40.85
C ARG A 257 18.45 8.64 -40.21
N ARG A 258 17.70 8.13 -39.25
CA ARG A 258 17.99 6.88 -38.52
C ARG A 258 17.39 5.63 -39.18
N GLY A 259 16.64 5.78 -40.28
CA GLY A 259 15.94 4.66 -40.91
C GLY A 259 14.79 4.10 -40.05
N LEU A 260 14.28 4.87 -39.09
CA LEU A 260 13.17 4.47 -38.22
C LEU A 260 11.81 4.77 -38.85
N LYS A 261 10.87 3.84 -38.71
CA LYS A 261 9.46 4.06 -39.05
C LYS A 261 8.87 5.09 -38.08
N PHE A 262 8.56 6.27 -38.59
CA PHE A 262 7.94 7.34 -37.79
C PHE A 262 6.43 7.11 -37.65
N LEU A 263 5.95 6.98 -36.42
CA LEU A 263 4.53 6.82 -36.11
C LEU A 263 3.92 8.17 -35.70
N GLU A 264 3.65 9.00 -36.70
CA GLU A 264 3.26 10.39 -36.50
C GLU A 264 1.98 10.56 -35.67
N ALA A 265 0.95 9.75 -35.90
CA ALA A 265 -0.30 9.85 -35.16
C ALA A 265 -0.10 9.60 -33.66
N GLU A 266 0.63 8.53 -33.32
CA GLU A 266 0.96 8.14 -31.94
C GLU A 266 1.85 9.19 -31.24
N TYR A 267 2.87 9.66 -31.96
CA TYR A 267 3.76 10.71 -31.47
C TYR A 267 2.99 12.00 -31.21
N LYS A 268 2.24 12.49 -32.20
CA LYS A 268 1.47 13.74 -32.11
C LYS A 268 0.47 13.71 -30.97
N GLN A 269 -0.29 12.61 -30.84
CA GLN A 269 -1.29 12.48 -29.79
C GLN A 269 -0.64 12.60 -28.39
N LYS A 270 0.47 11.92 -28.15
CA LYS A 270 1.17 11.99 -26.85
C LYS A 270 1.86 13.32 -26.60
N TRP A 271 2.41 13.93 -27.65
CA TRP A 271 3.02 15.24 -27.58
C TRP A 271 2.00 16.32 -27.20
N GLU A 272 0.83 16.33 -27.87
CA GLU A 272 -0.28 17.24 -27.55
C GLU A 272 -0.84 16.96 -26.15
N GLN A 273 -0.99 15.69 -25.75
CA GLN A 273 -1.42 15.31 -24.39
C GLN A 273 -0.51 15.92 -23.32
N ARG A 274 0.82 15.80 -23.47
CA ARG A 274 1.76 16.39 -22.51
C ARG A 274 1.70 17.91 -22.48
N LEU A 275 1.51 18.56 -23.63
CA LEU A 275 1.34 20.02 -23.68
C LEU A 275 0.08 20.47 -22.95
N ILE A 276 -1.05 19.76 -23.13
CA ILE A 276 -2.29 20.04 -22.38
C ILE A 276 -2.02 19.95 -20.87
N GLU A 277 -1.30 18.90 -20.44
CA GLU A 277 -0.92 18.73 -19.04
C GLU A 277 -0.05 19.88 -18.53
N TYR A 278 1.00 20.24 -19.27
CA TYR A 278 1.85 21.38 -18.94
C TYR A 278 1.03 22.67 -18.78
N TRP A 279 0.17 23.00 -19.73
CA TRP A 279 -0.65 24.22 -19.68
C TRP A 279 -1.67 24.20 -18.53
N THR A 280 -2.16 23.01 -18.17
CA THR A 280 -3.00 22.79 -16.98
C THR A 280 -2.20 23.04 -15.70
N GLU A 281 -0.98 22.51 -15.60
CA GLU A 281 -0.08 22.68 -14.45
C GLU A 281 0.28 24.16 -14.23
N VAL A 282 0.68 24.86 -15.30
CA VAL A 282 1.01 26.29 -15.26
C VAL A 282 -0.22 27.11 -14.91
N GLY A 283 -1.37 26.83 -15.52
CA GLY A 283 -2.63 27.50 -15.19
C GLY A 283 -3.03 27.29 -13.74
N ALA A 284 -2.88 26.08 -13.22
CA ALA A 284 -3.14 25.78 -11.81
C ALA A 284 -2.21 26.53 -10.86
N ALA A 285 -0.90 26.57 -11.16
CA ALA A 285 0.08 27.30 -10.37
C ALA A 285 -0.19 28.80 -10.34
N ASP A 286 -0.51 29.39 -11.50
CA ASP A 286 -0.87 30.80 -11.60
C ASP A 286 -2.26 31.09 -10.98
N GLY A 287 -3.17 30.11 -10.97
CA GLY A 287 -4.51 30.27 -10.39
C GLY A 287 -4.51 30.47 -8.88
N PHE A 288 -3.45 30.09 -8.18
CA PHE A 288 -3.38 30.22 -6.73
C PHE A 288 -2.71 31.53 -6.30
N GLY A 289 -3.46 32.63 -6.37
CA GLY A 289 -3.03 33.94 -5.85
C GLY A 289 -2.15 34.75 -6.79
N GLN A 290 -2.04 34.39 -8.07
CA GLN A 290 -1.38 35.19 -9.11
C GLN A 290 -2.40 35.70 -10.14
N PRO A 291 -2.12 36.84 -10.81
CA PRO A 291 -2.99 37.34 -11.87
C PRO A 291 -3.02 36.38 -13.06
N PHE A 292 -4.09 36.46 -13.86
CA PHE A 292 -4.21 35.70 -15.10
C PHE A 292 -3.13 36.13 -16.12
N GLN A 293 -2.18 35.24 -16.43
CA GLN A 293 -0.97 35.55 -17.21
C GLN A 293 -0.87 34.81 -18.54
N LEU A 294 -1.97 34.25 -19.06
CA LEU A 294 -1.95 33.40 -20.26
C LEU A 294 -1.18 34.00 -21.45
N ASP A 295 -1.47 35.25 -21.81
CA ASP A 295 -0.85 35.89 -22.98
C ASP A 295 0.67 36.06 -22.80
N GLN A 296 1.13 36.37 -21.58
CA GLN A 296 2.56 36.44 -21.24
C GLN A 296 3.23 35.06 -21.29
N ARG A 297 2.54 34.02 -20.79
CA ARG A 297 3.02 32.63 -20.85
C ARG A 297 3.12 32.13 -22.29
N MET A 298 2.12 32.41 -23.13
CA MET A 298 2.14 32.07 -24.56
C MET A 298 3.26 32.82 -25.30
N ALA A 299 3.49 34.10 -25.00
CA ALA A 299 4.58 34.87 -25.60
C ALA A 299 5.97 34.33 -25.25
N SER A 300 6.14 33.77 -24.04
CA SER A 300 7.41 33.19 -23.56
C SER A 300 7.54 31.67 -23.78
N ALA A 301 6.52 31.02 -24.36
CA ALA A 301 6.50 29.57 -24.53
C ALA A 301 7.74 29.05 -25.29
N ARG A 302 8.09 29.71 -26.41
CA ARG A 302 9.24 29.33 -27.24
C ARG A 302 10.57 29.47 -26.52
N SER A 303 10.78 30.54 -25.74
CA SER A 303 12.00 30.70 -24.93
C SER A 303 12.08 29.65 -23.82
N ASN A 304 10.92 29.18 -23.34
CA ASN A 304 10.81 28.12 -22.34
C ASN A 304 10.79 26.71 -22.94
N GLN A 305 11.04 26.57 -24.26
CA GLN A 305 11.07 25.29 -24.95
C GLN A 305 9.73 24.52 -24.91
N VAL A 306 8.61 25.24 -24.85
CA VAL A 306 7.26 24.68 -24.89
C VAL A 306 6.47 25.26 -26.07
N PHE A 307 5.48 24.50 -26.53
CA PHE A 307 4.65 24.87 -27.67
C PHE A 307 3.23 25.28 -27.25
N VAL A 308 2.66 26.18 -28.05
CA VAL A 308 1.26 26.58 -27.96
C VAL A 308 0.46 25.75 -28.95
N ILE A 309 -0.60 25.10 -28.48
CA ILE A 309 -1.53 24.30 -29.28
C ILE A 309 -2.95 24.88 -29.19
N ALA A 310 -3.87 24.39 -30.01
CA ALA A 310 -5.24 24.89 -30.06
C ALA A 310 -5.93 24.86 -28.68
N GLN A 311 -5.67 23.81 -27.89
CA GLN A 311 -6.25 23.59 -26.56
C GLN A 311 -5.55 24.38 -25.44
N THR A 312 -4.43 25.06 -25.69
CA THR A 312 -3.63 25.75 -24.66
C THR A 312 -4.49 26.74 -23.86
N ARG A 313 -5.30 27.56 -24.55
CA ARG A 313 -6.13 28.59 -23.90
C ARG A 313 -7.15 27.97 -22.95
N ASP A 314 -7.85 26.94 -23.39
CA ASP A 314 -8.89 26.29 -22.60
C ASP A 314 -8.29 25.54 -21.40
N ALA A 315 -7.22 24.76 -21.61
CA ALA A 315 -6.54 24.00 -20.56
C ALA A 315 -6.03 24.92 -19.43
N TYR A 316 -5.31 25.99 -19.80
CA TYR A 316 -4.82 26.98 -18.84
C TYR A 316 -5.97 27.68 -18.12
N THR A 317 -6.97 28.17 -18.86
CA THR A 317 -8.05 28.99 -18.29
C THR A 317 -8.88 28.20 -17.29
N GLN A 318 -9.26 26.95 -17.62
CA GLN A 318 -10.02 26.09 -16.73
C GLN A 318 -9.23 25.78 -15.45
N ALA A 319 -7.94 25.46 -15.57
CA ALA A 319 -7.08 25.17 -14.43
C ALA A 319 -6.89 26.39 -13.52
N TRP A 320 -6.66 27.56 -14.12
CA TRP A 320 -6.52 28.83 -13.42
C TRP A 320 -7.81 29.18 -12.68
N GLN A 321 -8.97 29.13 -13.35
CA GLN A 321 -10.26 29.44 -12.73
C GLN A 321 -10.57 28.52 -11.56
N LYS A 322 -10.31 27.21 -11.71
CA LYS A 322 -10.50 26.23 -10.66
C LYS A 322 -9.65 26.54 -9.42
N GLN A 323 -8.36 26.82 -9.61
CA GLN A 323 -7.47 27.13 -8.50
C GLN A 323 -7.73 28.50 -7.89
N ASN A 324 -8.10 29.49 -8.70
CA ASN A 324 -8.47 30.80 -8.22
C ASN A 324 -9.78 30.75 -7.41
N ALA A 325 -10.75 29.94 -7.81
CA ALA A 325 -11.95 29.70 -7.00
C ALA A 325 -11.61 29.04 -5.66
N ALA A 326 -10.64 28.11 -5.63
CA ALA A 326 -10.16 27.50 -4.40
C ALA A 326 -9.38 28.50 -3.52
N TYR A 327 -8.61 29.41 -4.11
CA TYR A 327 -7.89 30.47 -3.41
C TYR A 327 -8.84 31.52 -2.81
N CYS A 328 -9.79 32.01 -3.61
CA CYS A 328 -10.68 33.12 -3.31
C CYS A 328 -11.89 32.72 -2.47
N THR A 329 -11.66 32.14 -1.30
CA THR A 329 -12.71 31.77 -0.33
C THR A 329 -12.59 32.63 0.93
N VAL A 330 -13.73 32.89 1.57
CA VAL A 330 -13.77 33.65 2.84
C VAL A 330 -13.01 32.93 3.95
N ASP A 331 -13.04 31.60 3.95
CA ASP A 331 -12.30 30.77 4.91
C ASP A 331 -10.78 30.91 4.74
N ASN A 332 -10.30 30.85 3.49
CA ASN A 332 -8.88 31.06 3.23
C ASN A 332 -8.46 32.48 3.60
N ALA A 333 -9.23 33.50 3.23
CA ALA A 333 -8.93 34.88 3.59
C ALA A 333 -8.81 35.04 5.12
N PHE A 334 -9.74 34.47 5.88
CA PHE A 334 -9.70 34.47 7.34
C PHE A 334 -8.45 33.78 7.89
N GLU A 335 -8.10 32.60 7.38
CA GLU A 335 -6.93 31.85 7.84
C GLU A 335 -5.60 32.54 7.48
N TRP A 336 -5.50 33.15 6.30
CA TRP A 336 -4.35 33.99 5.94
C TRP A 336 -4.22 35.19 6.88
N GLY A 337 -5.36 35.76 7.28
CA GLY A 337 -5.45 36.84 8.26
C GLY A 337 -4.89 36.41 9.62
N ARG A 338 -5.31 35.24 10.11
CA ARG A 338 -4.81 34.66 11.36
C ARG A 338 -3.30 34.45 11.34
N GLN A 339 -2.77 33.98 10.22
CA GLN A 339 -1.33 33.81 10.02
C GLN A 339 -0.57 35.12 9.78
N SER A 340 -1.24 36.28 9.85
CA SER A 340 -0.67 37.60 9.53
C SER A 340 -0.03 37.68 8.13
N LYS A 341 -0.50 36.86 7.19
CA LYS A 341 -0.07 36.89 5.79
C LYS A 341 -0.97 37.84 5.00
N GLY A 342 -0.42 38.44 3.94
CA GLY A 342 -1.19 39.20 2.96
C GLY A 342 -1.80 38.25 1.94
N MET A 343 -3.10 38.36 1.68
CA MET A 343 -3.78 37.70 0.57
C MET A 343 -3.88 38.68 -0.61
N ALA A 344 -3.56 38.23 -1.83
CA ALA A 344 -3.73 39.01 -3.05
C ALA A 344 -5.23 39.04 -3.43
N VAL A 345 -6.01 39.89 -2.77
CA VAL A 345 -7.46 39.94 -2.96
C VAL A 345 -7.83 40.49 -4.35
N GLU A 346 -6.97 41.30 -4.94
CA GLU A 346 -7.14 41.91 -6.24
C GLU A 346 -7.22 40.90 -7.39
N VAL A 347 -6.68 39.68 -7.23
CA VAL A 347 -6.80 38.62 -8.26
C VAL A 347 -8.16 37.92 -8.24
N CYS A 348 -8.93 38.10 -7.16
CA CYS A 348 -10.26 37.54 -7.01
C CYS A 348 -11.34 38.35 -7.75
N GLN A 349 -12.49 37.73 -8.01
CA GLN A 349 -13.63 38.40 -8.66
C GLN A 349 -14.06 39.65 -7.88
N PRO A 350 -14.28 40.82 -8.54
CA PRO A 350 -14.59 42.07 -7.84
C PRO A 350 -15.76 41.98 -6.85
N ALA A 351 -16.77 41.16 -7.17
CA ALA A 351 -17.95 40.97 -6.32
C ALA A 351 -17.66 40.39 -4.92
N ILE A 352 -16.56 39.63 -4.76
CA ILE A 352 -16.20 39.00 -3.48
C ILE A 352 -15.04 39.71 -2.76
N GLN A 353 -14.31 40.60 -3.44
CA GLN A 353 -13.10 41.24 -2.88
C GLN A 353 -13.37 41.93 -1.53
N GLY A 354 -14.47 42.68 -1.42
CA GLY A 354 -14.83 43.34 -0.15
C GLY A 354 -15.11 42.36 0.99
N ARG A 355 -15.69 41.19 0.70
CA ARG A 355 -15.91 40.13 1.71
C ARG A 355 -14.59 39.49 2.13
N LEU A 356 -13.70 39.22 1.18
CA LEU A 356 -12.38 38.65 1.45
C LEU A 356 -11.52 39.61 2.30
N GLN A 357 -11.52 40.91 1.99
CA GLN A 357 -10.82 41.93 2.79
C GLN A 357 -11.32 41.95 4.23
N ARG A 358 -12.64 41.91 4.44
CA ARG A 358 -13.22 41.83 5.79
C ARG A 358 -12.78 40.56 6.50
N ALA A 359 -12.89 39.40 5.86
CA ALA A 359 -12.47 38.12 6.43
C ALA A 359 -10.98 38.12 6.82
N LEU A 360 -10.12 38.70 5.98
CA LEU A 360 -8.69 38.86 6.25
C LEU A 360 -8.42 39.71 7.50
N ILE A 361 -9.16 40.82 7.67
CA ILE A 361 -9.07 41.68 8.86
C ILE A 361 -9.60 40.93 10.09
N SER A 362 -10.78 40.31 9.98
CA SER A 362 -11.38 39.51 11.06
C SER A 362 -10.46 38.39 11.53
N GLY A 363 -9.70 37.76 10.62
CA GLY A 363 -8.69 36.76 10.98
C GLY A 363 -7.54 37.32 11.80
N ARG A 364 -7.05 38.53 11.47
CA ARG A 364 -6.01 39.21 12.25
C ARG A 364 -6.50 39.58 13.64
N ASP A 365 -7.71 40.13 13.73
CA ASP A 365 -8.35 40.49 15.00
C ASP A 365 -8.61 39.24 15.86
N TYR A 366 -9.02 38.14 15.23
CA TYR A 366 -9.20 36.85 15.88
C TYR A 366 -7.90 36.36 16.52
N GLU A 367 -6.78 36.42 15.80
CA GLU A 367 -5.49 35.98 16.32
C GLU A 367 -5.00 36.91 17.46
N GLN A 368 -5.21 38.22 17.36
CA GLN A 368 -4.91 39.15 18.45
C GLN A 368 -5.72 38.83 19.72
N LEU A 369 -7.01 38.48 19.57
CA LEU A 369 -7.83 38.04 20.69
C LEU A 369 -7.39 36.69 21.24
N ALA A 370 -7.01 35.75 20.38
CA ALA A 370 -6.46 34.45 20.79
C ALA A 370 -5.20 34.62 21.65
N TYR A 371 -4.30 35.54 21.30
CA TYR A 371 -3.14 35.87 22.12
C TYR A 371 -3.53 36.45 23.49
N ARG A 372 -4.53 37.34 23.54
CA ARG A 372 -5.03 37.91 24.81
C ARG A 372 -5.70 36.84 25.68
N LEU A 373 -6.45 35.94 25.07
CA LEU A 373 -7.09 34.81 25.73
C LEU A 373 -6.03 33.89 26.36
N GLU A 374 -4.99 33.53 25.62
CA GLU A 374 -3.91 32.69 26.16
C GLU A 374 -3.13 33.41 27.27
N SER A 375 -2.90 34.72 27.16
CA SER A 375 -2.34 35.51 28.27
C SER A 375 -3.25 35.48 29.50
N THR A 376 -4.56 35.66 29.31
CA THR A 376 -5.56 35.62 30.39
C THR A 376 -5.59 34.25 31.06
N HIS A 377 -5.51 33.15 30.30
CA HIS A 377 -5.41 31.80 30.86
C HIS A 377 -4.14 31.61 31.70
N ARG A 378 -2.99 32.13 31.24
CA ARG A 378 -1.74 32.08 32.02
C ARG A 378 -1.88 32.84 33.34
N ASP A 379 -2.42 34.05 33.30
CA ASP A 379 -2.65 34.88 34.49
C ASP A 379 -3.64 34.21 35.45
N LEU A 380 -4.73 33.64 34.92
CA LEU A 380 -5.72 32.91 35.72
C LEU A 380 -5.07 31.74 36.47
N ARG A 381 -4.30 30.91 35.77
CA ARG A 381 -3.58 29.77 36.37
C ARG A 381 -2.58 30.21 37.46
N ASP A 382 -1.90 31.33 37.27
CA ASP A 382 -0.98 31.89 38.26
C ASP A 382 -1.73 32.41 39.50
N HIS A 383 -2.80 33.17 39.31
CA HIS A 383 -3.60 33.71 40.42
C HIS A 383 -4.32 32.61 41.20
N GLU A 384 -4.83 31.57 40.52
CA GLU A 384 -5.42 30.40 41.18
C GLU A 384 -4.37 29.63 42.00
N ARG A 385 -3.13 29.52 41.51
CA ARG A 385 -2.03 28.91 42.28
C ARG A 385 -1.72 29.73 43.52
N ARG A 386 -1.53 31.04 43.38
CA ARG A 386 -1.27 31.96 44.51
C ARG A 386 -2.41 31.94 45.53
N ALA A 387 -3.66 31.91 45.07
CA ALA A 387 -4.83 31.82 45.96
C ALA A 387 -4.81 30.53 46.79
N ARG A 388 -4.52 29.38 46.15
CA ARG A 388 -4.35 28.11 46.87
C ARG A 388 -3.17 28.15 47.85
N ASP A 389 -2.09 28.85 47.54
CA ASP A 389 -0.92 28.96 48.41
C ASP A 389 -1.22 29.82 49.64
N VAL A 390 -1.84 30.99 49.44
CA VAL A 390 -2.32 31.87 50.51
C VAL A 390 -3.38 31.17 51.37
N GLU A 391 -4.29 30.42 50.77
CA GLU A 391 -5.30 29.64 51.50
C GLU A 391 -4.66 28.54 52.37
N ARG A 392 -3.61 27.87 51.89
CA ARG A 392 -2.84 26.93 52.71
C ARG A 392 -2.13 27.62 53.88
N GLN A 393 -1.50 28.77 53.65
CA GLN A 393 -0.86 29.56 54.71
C GLN A 393 -1.88 30.05 55.74
N LEU A 394 -3.04 30.53 55.29
CA LEU A 394 -4.12 30.97 56.17
C LEU A 394 -4.61 29.82 57.05
N ASN A 395 -4.84 28.64 56.47
CA ASN A 395 -5.24 27.44 57.22
C ASN A 395 -4.18 27.03 58.25
N GLN A 396 -2.89 27.18 57.94
CA GLN A 396 -1.80 26.91 58.89
C GLN A 396 -1.82 27.90 60.06
N VAL A 397 -1.88 29.21 59.78
CA VAL A 397 -1.94 30.25 60.82
C VAL A 397 -3.20 30.10 61.68
N GLU A 398 -4.35 29.79 61.08
CA GLU A 398 -5.59 29.54 61.82
C GLU A 398 -5.50 28.30 62.72
N ALA A 399 -4.84 27.24 62.25
CA ALA A 399 -4.57 26.05 63.06
C ALA A 399 -3.58 26.34 64.21
N GLU A 400 -2.55 27.15 63.99
CA GLU A 400 -1.60 27.59 65.03
C GLU A 400 -2.29 28.44 66.09
N ILE A 401 -3.11 29.43 65.68
CA ILE A 401 -3.92 30.23 66.60
C ILE A 401 -4.82 29.33 67.45
N ARG A 402 -5.50 28.37 66.82
CA ARG A 402 -6.36 27.40 67.54
C ARG A 402 -5.56 26.57 68.53
N LYS A 403 -4.43 26.00 68.09
CA LYS A 403 -3.54 25.19 68.95
C LYS A 403 -3.03 25.99 70.16
N ASN A 404 -2.58 27.23 69.94
CA ASN A 404 -2.07 28.09 71.02
C ASN A 404 -3.16 28.51 72.02
N ARG A 405 -4.42 28.64 71.58
CA ARG A 405 -5.57 28.89 72.46
C ARG A 405 -5.97 27.66 73.28
N GLU A 406 -5.78 26.47 72.74
CA GLU A 406 -6.15 25.20 73.37
C GLU A 406 -5.07 24.65 74.31
N ASP A 407 -3.83 25.14 74.24
CA ASP A 407 -2.72 24.72 75.11
C ASP A 407 -2.86 25.26 76.54
N LYS A 408 -3.41 24.42 77.43
CA LYS A 408 -3.64 24.72 78.85
C LYS A 408 -2.35 24.94 79.66
N ASN A 409 -1.18 24.56 79.13
CA ASN A 409 0.11 24.66 79.82
C ASN A 409 0.93 25.88 79.34
N ARG A 410 0.40 26.71 78.45
CA ARG A 410 1.11 27.86 77.89
C ARG A 410 1.24 29.00 78.92
N PRO A 411 2.46 29.44 79.29
CA PRO A 411 2.63 30.50 80.28
C PRO A 411 2.17 31.86 79.72
N ASN A 412 1.41 32.64 80.52
CA ASN A 412 0.91 33.96 80.11
C ASN A 412 2.01 35.02 80.21
N THR A 413 2.92 35.02 79.24
CA THR A 413 4.02 36.00 79.12
C THR A 413 3.68 37.07 78.09
N GLN A 414 4.29 38.26 78.23
CA GLN A 414 4.19 39.34 77.25
C GLN A 414 4.58 38.89 75.84
N GLU A 415 5.55 37.98 75.73
CA GLU A 415 6.00 37.39 74.47
C GLU A 415 4.89 36.57 73.80
N ASN A 416 4.14 35.76 74.57
CA ASN A 416 3.03 34.98 74.05
C ASN A 416 1.86 35.86 73.57
N GLN A 417 1.58 36.97 74.25
CA GLN A 417 0.58 37.95 73.80
C GLN A 417 1.00 38.65 72.49
N ASN A 418 2.30 38.92 72.33
CA ASN A 418 2.85 39.49 71.10
C ASN A 418 2.76 38.50 69.93
N ILE A 419 3.02 37.22 70.17
CA ILE A 419 2.87 36.14 69.18
C ILE A 419 1.41 36.04 68.70
N ASP A 420 0.44 36.05 69.64
CA ASP A 420 -0.98 35.96 69.29
C ASP A 420 -1.45 37.17 68.48
N SER A 421 -1.03 38.37 68.89
CA SER A 421 -1.31 39.62 68.17
C SER A 421 -0.72 39.60 66.75
N ARG A 422 0.48 39.05 66.58
CA ARG A 422 1.12 38.89 65.25
C ARG A 422 0.37 37.88 64.40
N ASN A 423 -0.05 36.76 64.97
CA ASN A 423 -0.79 35.73 64.24
C ASN A 423 -2.17 36.20 63.78
N GLU A 424 -2.91 36.96 64.61
CA GLU A 424 -4.19 37.55 64.17
C GLU A 424 -3.99 38.64 63.10
N ARG A 425 -2.91 39.43 63.17
CA ARG A 425 -2.55 40.36 62.08
C ARG A 425 -2.24 39.62 60.77
N ASN A 426 -1.37 38.61 60.82
CA ASN A 426 -1.02 37.78 59.67
C ASN A 426 -2.27 37.11 59.06
N LYS A 427 -3.17 36.59 59.88
CA LYS A 427 -4.43 35.99 59.44
C LYS A 427 -5.32 37.00 58.70
N ASN A 428 -5.47 38.21 59.24
CA ASN A 428 -6.27 39.26 58.59
C ASN A 428 -5.63 39.68 57.25
N GLU A 429 -4.30 39.87 57.21
CA GLU A 429 -3.56 40.17 55.98
C GLU A 429 -3.73 39.07 54.92
N LEU A 430 -3.62 37.79 55.31
CA LEU A 430 -3.83 36.65 54.40
C LEU A 430 -5.28 36.57 53.90
N ARG A 431 -6.27 36.90 54.74
CA ARG A 431 -7.68 36.97 54.33
C ARG A 431 -7.92 38.08 53.31
N ASP A 432 -7.36 39.26 53.53
CA ASP A 432 -7.48 40.39 52.62
C ASP A 432 -6.79 40.09 51.28
N GLN A 433 -5.59 39.49 51.33
CA GLN A 433 -4.89 39.01 50.14
C GLN A 433 -5.70 37.96 49.38
N LEU A 434 -6.28 36.97 50.07
CA LEU A 434 -7.12 35.94 49.44
C LEU A 434 -8.36 36.56 48.80
N GLN A 435 -9.00 37.52 49.46
CA GLN A 435 -10.16 38.23 48.89
C GLN A 435 -9.76 39.01 47.63
N SER A 436 -8.62 39.70 47.64
CA SER A 436 -8.08 40.40 46.47
C SER A 436 -7.79 39.44 45.31
N LEU A 437 -7.17 38.29 45.58
CA LEU A 437 -6.89 37.27 44.58
C LEU A 437 -8.17 36.68 43.98
N ARG A 438 -9.19 36.39 44.82
CA ARG A 438 -10.48 35.89 44.35
C ARG A 438 -11.19 36.88 43.43
N ARG A 439 -11.23 38.17 43.79
CA ARG A 439 -11.79 39.22 42.92
C ARG A 439 -11.07 39.26 41.56
N ARG A 440 -9.73 39.16 41.57
CA ARG A 440 -8.95 39.14 40.34
C ARG A 440 -9.21 37.91 39.47
N ILE A 441 -9.39 36.74 40.08
CA ILE A 441 -9.77 35.50 39.38
C ILE A 441 -11.13 35.67 38.70
N ASP A 442 -12.12 36.23 39.39
CA ASP A 442 -13.46 36.46 38.82
C ASP A 442 -13.42 37.45 37.64
N GLU A 443 -12.62 38.53 37.76
CA GLU A 443 -12.37 39.46 36.66
C GLU A 443 -11.74 38.76 35.44
N LEU A 444 -10.71 37.93 35.65
CA LEU A 444 -10.03 37.21 34.57
C LEU A 444 -10.98 36.22 33.87
N ARG A 445 -11.82 35.51 34.62
CA ARG A 445 -12.87 34.63 34.06
C ARG A 445 -13.90 35.41 33.24
N SER A 446 -14.27 36.62 33.67
CA SER A 446 -15.16 37.48 32.89
C SER A 446 -14.52 37.94 31.56
N TRP A 447 -13.20 38.12 31.54
CA TRP A 447 -12.45 38.50 30.34
C TRP A 447 -12.28 37.32 29.39
N GLU A 448 -11.97 36.14 29.91
CA GLU A 448 -11.93 34.88 29.17
C GLU A 448 -13.23 34.67 28.38
N PHE A 449 -14.38 34.74 29.06
CA PHE A 449 -15.69 34.61 28.42
C PHE A 449 -15.93 35.67 27.34
N ARG A 450 -15.57 36.94 27.60
CA ARG A 450 -15.72 38.03 26.63
C ARG A 450 -14.86 37.83 25.38
N TYR A 451 -13.60 37.44 25.54
CA TYR A 451 -12.73 37.16 24.40
C TYR A 451 -13.23 35.99 23.57
N GLN A 452 -13.69 34.91 24.22
CA GLN A 452 -14.32 33.78 23.54
C GLN A 452 -15.53 34.23 22.69
N GLN A 453 -16.43 35.03 23.26
CA GLN A 453 -17.60 35.56 22.54
C GLN A 453 -17.21 36.47 21.37
N GLN A 454 -16.20 37.32 21.53
CA GLN A 454 -15.70 38.18 20.45
C GLN A 454 -15.09 37.36 19.31
N MET A 455 -14.31 36.32 19.64
CA MET A 455 -13.73 35.39 18.66
C MET A 455 -14.82 34.64 17.89
N ASP A 456 -15.87 34.17 18.56
CA ASP A 456 -17.02 33.53 17.91
C ASP A 456 -17.80 34.51 17.02
N GLY A 457 -17.90 35.77 17.44
CA GLY A 457 -18.45 36.86 16.64
C GLY A 457 -17.69 37.05 15.32
N LEU A 458 -16.37 37.27 15.41
CA LEU A 458 -15.51 37.45 14.24
C LEU A 458 -15.60 36.28 13.25
N ARG A 459 -15.73 35.05 13.76
CA ARG A 459 -15.87 33.86 12.91
C ARG A 459 -17.23 33.78 12.21
N ARG A 460 -18.30 34.29 12.80
CA ARG A 460 -19.62 34.35 12.13
C ARG A 460 -19.67 35.47 11.10
N ASP A 461 -19.04 36.59 11.39
CA ASP A 461 -19.12 37.80 10.56
C ASP A 461 -18.51 37.62 9.16
N ILE A 462 -17.60 36.66 8.95
CA ILE A 462 -17.04 36.38 7.62
C ILE A 462 -18.06 35.83 6.62
N TYR A 463 -19.18 35.29 7.10
CA TYR A 463 -20.26 34.75 6.26
C TYR A 463 -21.40 35.75 6.00
N LEU A 464 -21.37 36.91 6.66
CA LEU A 464 -22.33 38.02 6.51
C LEU A 464 -21.81 39.07 5.52
#